data_AF-A0A388T0V1-F1
#
_entry.id   AF-A0A388T0V1-F1
#
_cell.length_a   1.000
_cell.length_b   1.000
_cell.length_c   1.000
_cell.angle_alpha   90.00
_cell.angle_beta   90.00
_cell.angle_gamma   90.00
#
_symmetry.space_group_name_H-M   'P 1'
#
loop_
_entity.id
_entity.type
_entity.pdbx_description
1 polymer ?
#
loop_
_entity_poly.entity_id
_entity_poly.type
_entity_poly.pdbx_seq_one_letter_code
_entity_poly.pdbx_strand_id
1 'polypeptide(L)'
;MRLLNDLTLARSSGKRIDKTGRTCSGEMSRASAVEWDLCLSGQPPLTVHDNHWVNGERDVVLFKPTVVPEMPAALSNLHNRLRSGISASAPGELRIMVFPTYVDTHGRPRIRRSLTTAELADAVGLRHLGELVSREGVRLEAAFDRPDLPPVDLYDPQHEKPLQHAVFFPAADEETPVVAFARFRIVPVLRHIGWLSPDAG
;
A
#
# COMPACT_ATOMS: atom_id res chain seq x y z
N MET A 1 11.76 -10.26 7.98
CA MET A 1 12.42 -8.94 7.94
C MET A 1 12.78 -8.68 6.49
N ARG A 2 12.24 -7.64 5.86
CA ARG A 2 12.44 -7.37 4.43
C ARG A 2 12.77 -5.91 4.20
N LEU A 3 13.72 -5.66 3.29
CA LEU A 3 14.09 -4.30 2.89
C LEU A 3 13.15 -3.78 1.79
N LEU A 4 12.65 -2.56 1.95
CA LEU A 4 11.78 -1.83 1.02
C LEU A 4 12.28 -0.37 0.99
N ASN A 5 13.08 0.05 0.01
CA ASN A 5 13.56 1.44 -0.04
C ASN A 5 14.26 1.90 1.27
N ASP A 6 15.24 1.14 1.76
CA ASP A 6 15.88 1.36 3.07
C ASP A 6 14.96 1.25 4.31
N LEU A 7 13.66 0.96 4.10
CA LEU A 7 12.74 0.57 5.16
C LEU A 7 12.89 -0.91 5.44
N THR A 8 12.83 -1.28 6.71
CA THR A 8 12.70 -2.66 7.12
C THR A 8 11.25 -2.94 7.51
N LEU A 9 10.59 -3.83 6.77
CA LEU A 9 9.28 -4.35 7.12
C LEU A 9 9.43 -5.68 7.87
N ALA A 10 8.81 -5.78 9.04
CA ALA A 10 8.75 -7.01 9.81
C ALA A 10 7.36 -7.19 10.40
N ARG A 11 6.87 -8.43 10.41
CA ARG A 11 5.69 -8.77 11.18
C ARG A 11 6.03 -8.62 12.66
N SER A 12 5.22 -7.88 13.40
CA SER A 12 5.41 -7.71 14.83
C SER A 12 5.20 -9.06 15.54
N SER A 13 6.03 -9.39 16.52
CA SER A 13 5.92 -10.65 17.30
C SER A 13 4.75 -10.66 18.30
N GLY A 14 3.89 -9.63 18.24
CA GLY A 14 2.77 -9.42 19.16
C GLY A 14 1.54 -10.27 18.84
N LYS A 15 0.61 -10.31 19.81
CA LYS A 15 -0.73 -10.88 19.62
C LYS A 15 -1.52 -10.03 18.60
N ARG A 16 -2.44 -10.65 17.86
CA ARG A 16 -3.42 -9.90 17.06
C ARG A 16 -4.15 -8.89 17.95
N ILE A 17 -4.32 -7.68 17.43
CA ILE A 17 -5.00 -6.60 18.14
C ILE A 17 -6.45 -6.56 17.73
N ASP A 18 -7.34 -6.78 18.69
CA ASP A 18 -8.78 -6.66 18.45
C ASP A 18 -9.21 -5.20 18.58
N LYS A 19 -10.01 -4.75 17.61
CA LYS A 19 -10.55 -3.38 17.58
C LYS A 19 -11.95 -3.35 17.00
N THR A 20 -12.65 -2.25 17.24
CA THR A 20 -13.96 -1.95 16.64
C THR A 20 -13.82 -0.68 15.82
N GLY A 21 -14.43 -0.63 14.63
CA GLY A 21 -14.36 0.53 13.75
C GLY A 21 -15.23 0.40 12.51
N ARG A 22 -15.16 1.41 11.63
CA ARG A 22 -15.83 1.37 10.33
C ARG A 22 -14.95 0.65 9.31
N THR A 23 -15.52 -0.29 8.57
CA THR A 23 -14.87 -0.97 7.43
C THR A 23 -14.79 -0.07 6.20
N CYS A 24 -14.20 -0.54 5.09
CA CYS A 24 -14.08 0.22 3.84
C CYS A 24 -15.44 0.60 3.24
N SER A 25 -16.46 -0.25 3.40
CA SER A 25 -17.85 0.03 3.01
C SER A 25 -18.54 1.07 3.91
N GLY A 26 -17.99 1.35 5.09
CA GLY A 26 -18.53 2.30 6.07
C GLY A 26 -19.35 1.66 7.18
N GLU A 27 -19.52 0.35 7.15
CA GLU A 27 -20.21 -0.44 8.19
C GLU A 27 -19.38 -0.56 9.47
N MET A 28 -20.03 -0.55 10.62
CA MET A 28 -19.36 -0.83 11.90
C MET A 28 -19.12 -2.33 12.03
N SER A 29 -17.88 -2.72 12.34
CA SER A 29 -17.51 -4.11 12.55
C SER A 29 -16.37 -4.24 13.56
N ARG A 30 -16.10 -5.47 13.99
CA ARG A 30 -14.92 -5.84 14.77
C ARG A 30 -13.84 -6.32 13.83
N ALA A 31 -12.59 -5.98 14.09
CA ALA A 31 -11.43 -6.46 13.36
C ALA A 31 -10.42 -7.10 14.31
N SER A 32 -9.71 -8.08 13.79
CA SER A 32 -8.44 -8.54 14.33
C SER A 32 -7.33 -8.06 13.40
N ALA A 33 -6.42 -7.24 13.93
CA ALA A 33 -5.33 -6.65 13.16
C ALA A 33 -4.06 -7.49 13.32
N VAL A 34 -3.42 -7.82 12.19
CA VAL A 34 -2.02 -8.27 12.16
C VAL A 34 -1.15 -7.02 12.05
N GLU A 35 -0.25 -6.85 13.01
CA GLU A 35 0.65 -5.70 13.06
C GLU A 35 1.96 -5.98 12.31
N TRP A 36 2.40 -4.95 11.60
CA TRP A 36 3.66 -4.93 10.88
C TRP A 36 4.41 -3.65 11.23
N ASP A 37 5.66 -3.82 11.67
CA ASP A 37 6.57 -2.72 11.95
C ASP A 37 7.32 -2.34 10.67
N LEU A 38 7.27 -1.05 10.36
CA LEU A 38 8.02 -0.42 9.30
C LEU A 38 9.07 0.50 9.94
N CYS A 39 10.31 0.03 9.92
CA CYS A 39 11.43 0.70 10.56
C CYS A 39 12.30 1.42 9.53
N LEU A 40 12.69 2.64 9.85
CA LEU A 40 13.66 3.43 9.10
C LEU A 40 14.77 3.88 10.04
N SER A 41 16.02 3.78 9.60
CA SER A 41 17.16 4.15 10.44
C SER A 41 17.07 5.61 10.91
N GLY A 42 17.22 5.83 12.22
CA GLY A 42 17.15 7.16 12.82
C GLY A 42 15.74 7.76 12.96
N GLN A 43 14.68 7.03 12.58
CA GLN A 43 13.30 7.50 12.70
C GLN A 43 12.48 6.59 13.63
N PRO A 44 11.39 7.11 14.24
CA PRO A 44 10.44 6.28 14.97
C PRO A 44 9.82 5.19 14.08
N PRO A 45 9.58 3.98 14.60
CA PRO A 45 8.90 2.93 13.84
C PRO A 45 7.47 3.35 13.51
N LEU A 46 7.00 2.93 12.35
CA LEU A 46 5.63 3.11 11.90
C LEU A 46 4.91 1.76 11.90
N THR A 47 3.68 1.73 12.40
CA THR A 47 2.90 0.47 12.47
C THR A 47 1.86 0.42 11.36
N VAL A 48 1.86 -0.67 10.60
CA VAL A 48 0.84 -0.97 9.58
C VAL A 48 -0.06 -2.08 10.12
N HIS A 49 -1.37 -1.84 10.09
CA HIS A 49 -2.36 -2.84 10.45
C HIS A 49 -2.96 -3.43 9.19
N ASP A 50 -2.84 -4.75 9.06
CA ASP A 50 -3.64 -5.56 8.16
C ASP A 50 -4.86 -6.08 8.92
N ASN A 51 -6.01 -5.46 8.66
CA ASN A 51 -7.25 -5.65 9.40
C ASN A 51 -8.11 -6.71 8.73
N HIS A 52 -8.46 -7.76 9.48
CA HIS A 52 -9.44 -8.75 9.08
C HIS A 52 -10.74 -8.49 9.86
N TRP A 53 -11.77 -8.03 9.15
CA TRP A 53 -13.06 -7.68 9.74
C TRP A 53 -14.00 -8.89 9.81
N VAL A 54 -14.83 -8.94 10.84
CA VAL A 54 -15.83 -10.01 11.03
C VAL A 54 -16.89 -10.03 9.93
N ASN A 55 -17.15 -8.90 9.27
CA ASN A 55 -18.07 -8.84 8.13
C ASN A 55 -17.44 -9.35 6.82
N GLY A 56 -16.21 -9.87 6.86
CA GLY A 56 -15.51 -10.43 5.72
C GLY A 56 -14.65 -9.43 4.94
N GLU A 57 -14.73 -8.13 5.25
CA GLU A 57 -13.82 -7.15 4.66
C GLU A 57 -12.39 -7.31 5.18
N ARG A 58 -11.42 -6.88 4.37
CA ARG A 58 -10.03 -6.75 4.77
C ARG A 58 -9.47 -5.41 4.29
N ASP A 59 -8.67 -4.74 5.10
CA ASP A 59 -7.98 -3.52 4.69
C ASP A 59 -6.63 -3.33 5.37
N VAL A 60 -5.76 -2.59 4.70
CA VAL A 60 -4.46 -2.20 5.24
C VAL A 60 -4.45 -0.69 5.51
N VAL A 61 -3.89 -0.30 6.64
CA VAL A 61 -3.83 1.11 7.07
C VAL A 61 -2.56 1.39 7.89
N LEU A 62 -2.03 2.60 7.74
CA LEU A 62 -1.00 3.13 8.63
C LEU A 62 -1.65 3.50 9.98
N PHE A 63 -1.39 2.74 11.02
CA PHE A 63 -2.07 2.89 12.31
C PHE A 63 -1.58 4.11 13.07
N LYS A 64 -2.51 4.91 13.61
CA LYS A 64 -2.19 6.04 14.50
C LYS A 64 -2.00 5.52 15.94
N PRO A 65 -0.80 5.59 16.53
CA PRO A 65 -0.62 5.26 17.93
C PRO A 65 -1.35 6.28 18.84
N THR A 66 -1.69 5.85 20.05
CA THR A 66 -2.35 6.71 21.06
C THR A 66 -1.52 7.94 21.39
N VAL A 67 -0.21 7.76 21.50
CA VAL A 67 0.77 8.84 21.63
C VAL A 67 1.54 8.91 20.31
N VAL A 68 1.30 9.99 19.56
CA VAL A 68 1.97 10.23 18.29
C VAL A 68 3.25 11.00 18.58
N PRO A 69 4.45 10.49 18.23
CA PRO A 69 5.68 11.26 18.36
C PRO A 69 5.60 12.52 17.49
N GLU A 70 6.42 13.52 17.81
CA GLU A 70 6.54 14.69 16.94
C GLU A 70 6.94 14.22 15.53
N MET A 71 6.12 14.56 14.54
CA MET A 71 6.30 14.09 13.17
C MET A 71 5.76 15.10 12.16
N PRO A 72 6.27 15.06 10.91
CA PRO A 72 5.79 15.93 9.85
C PRO A 72 4.29 15.80 9.59
N ALA A 73 3.63 16.92 9.29
CA ALA A 73 2.18 17.00 9.10
C ALA A 73 1.66 16.05 8.01
N ALA A 74 2.41 15.85 6.92
CA ALA A 74 2.01 14.94 5.86
C ALA A 74 1.89 13.49 6.34
N LEU A 75 2.83 13.02 7.18
CA LEU A 75 2.80 11.68 7.76
C LEU A 75 1.69 11.55 8.81
N SER A 76 1.53 12.56 9.67
CA SER A 76 0.40 12.62 10.62
C SER A 76 -0.96 12.57 9.93
N ASN A 77 -1.09 13.22 8.77
CA ASN A 77 -2.29 13.21 7.94
C ASN A 77 -2.50 11.91 7.16
N LEU A 78 -1.50 11.02 7.08
CA LEU A 78 -1.64 9.69 6.50
C LEU A 78 -2.17 8.68 7.53
N HIS A 79 -1.83 8.84 8.81
CA HIS A 79 -2.27 7.92 9.87
C HIS A 79 -3.79 7.79 9.96
N ASN A 80 -4.28 6.54 10.00
CA ASN A 80 -5.69 6.14 9.96
C ASN A 80 -6.49 6.77 8.80
N ARG A 81 -5.80 7.28 7.78
CA ARG A 81 -6.36 7.93 6.59
C ARG A 81 -5.82 7.20 5.36
N LEU A 82 -6.61 7.16 4.29
CA LEU A 82 -6.24 6.46 3.04
C LEU A 82 -5.95 4.95 3.22
N ARG A 83 -6.79 4.26 4.00
CA ARG A 83 -6.84 2.79 4.02
C ARG A 83 -6.98 2.21 2.62
N SER A 84 -6.42 1.02 2.39
CA SER A 84 -6.58 0.30 1.14
C SER A 84 -7.34 -0.99 1.39
N GLY A 85 -8.57 -1.06 0.86
CA GLY A 85 -9.36 -2.28 0.90
C GLY A 85 -8.75 -3.37 0.05
N ILE A 86 -8.90 -4.60 0.52
CA ILE A 86 -8.53 -5.83 -0.19
C ILE A 86 -9.83 -6.55 -0.54
N SER A 87 -9.95 -6.98 -1.79
CA SER A 87 -11.15 -7.62 -2.29
C SER A 87 -10.81 -8.93 -2.99
N ALA A 88 -11.73 -9.88 -2.98
CA ALA A 88 -11.59 -11.07 -3.81
C ALA A 88 -11.64 -10.70 -5.30
N SER A 89 -10.84 -11.39 -6.10
CA SER A 89 -10.85 -11.30 -7.57
C SER A 89 -11.24 -12.63 -8.22
N ALA A 90 -10.72 -13.74 -7.70
CA ALA A 90 -11.03 -15.10 -8.13
C ALA A 90 -10.93 -16.06 -6.93
N PRO A 91 -11.37 -17.32 -7.03
CA PRO A 91 -11.19 -18.30 -5.95
C PRO A 91 -9.72 -18.42 -5.55
N GLY A 92 -9.42 -18.16 -4.28
CA GLY A 92 -8.05 -18.18 -3.75
C GLY A 92 -7.18 -16.98 -4.12
N GLU A 93 -7.73 -15.96 -4.79
CA GLU A 93 -7.01 -14.77 -5.21
C GLU A 93 -7.64 -13.50 -4.63
N LEU A 94 -6.80 -12.62 -4.10
CA LEU A 94 -7.18 -11.31 -3.61
C LEU A 94 -6.50 -10.23 -4.46
N ARG A 95 -7.06 -9.02 -4.39
CA ARG A 95 -6.46 -7.84 -5.01
C ARG A 95 -6.47 -6.65 -4.08
N ILE A 96 -5.46 -5.80 -4.24
CA ILE A 96 -5.37 -4.48 -3.62
C ILE A 96 -5.16 -3.43 -4.72
N MET A 97 -5.94 -2.35 -4.69
CA MET A 97 -5.84 -1.29 -5.69
C MET A 97 -4.53 -0.52 -5.53
N VAL A 98 -3.83 -0.32 -6.64
CA VAL A 98 -2.59 0.44 -6.71
C VAL A 98 -2.94 1.90 -6.97
N PHE A 99 -3.11 2.63 -5.87
CA PHE A 99 -3.31 4.07 -5.93
C PHE A 99 -2.13 4.75 -5.23
N PRO A 100 -1.07 5.16 -5.95
CA PRO A 100 0.04 5.86 -5.33
C PRO A 100 -0.42 7.15 -4.62
N THR A 101 0.13 7.38 -3.44
CA THR A 101 -0.08 8.62 -2.70
C THR A 101 0.81 9.73 -3.26
N TYR A 102 0.32 10.96 -3.26
CA TYR A 102 1.12 12.17 -3.43
C TYR A 102 0.70 13.19 -2.37
N VAL A 103 1.55 14.15 -2.05
CA VAL A 103 1.22 15.22 -1.11
C VAL A 103 0.83 16.47 -1.91
N ASP A 104 -0.37 16.99 -1.64
CA ASP A 104 -0.86 18.20 -2.31
C ASP A 104 -0.16 19.48 -1.78
N THR A 105 -0.45 20.62 -2.40
CA THR A 105 0.10 21.94 -2.04
C THR A 105 -0.21 22.37 -0.60
N HIS A 106 -1.16 21.71 0.07
CA HIS A 106 -1.53 21.96 1.46
C HIS A 106 -0.91 20.94 2.44
N GLY A 107 0.05 20.13 1.98
CA GLY A 107 0.71 19.12 2.81
C GLY A 107 -0.20 17.94 3.14
N ARG A 108 -1.28 17.71 2.37
CA ARG A 108 -2.22 16.61 2.62
C ARG A 108 -1.96 15.45 1.65
N PRO A 109 -1.80 14.22 2.16
CA PRO A 109 -1.77 13.03 1.33
C PRO A 109 -3.07 12.86 0.53
N ARG A 110 -2.93 12.65 -0.78
CA ARG A 110 -3.96 12.37 -1.78
C ARG A 110 -3.57 11.15 -2.59
N ILE A 111 -4.49 10.62 -3.38
CA ILE A 111 -4.28 9.38 -4.12
C ILE A 111 -4.45 9.62 -5.62
N ARG A 112 -3.56 9.08 -6.43
CA ARG A 112 -3.74 9.01 -7.89
C ARG A 112 -4.41 7.68 -8.20
N ARG A 113 -5.62 7.74 -8.76
CA ARG A 113 -6.43 6.53 -9.02
C ARG A 113 -6.22 5.97 -10.42
N SER A 114 -5.83 6.82 -11.35
CA SER A 114 -5.64 6.48 -12.75
C SER A 114 -4.28 7.00 -13.17
N LEU A 115 -3.44 6.12 -13.68
CA LEU A 115 -2.08 6.39 -14.15
C LEU A 115 -1.84 5.56 -15.40
N THR A 116 -0.94 5.98 -16.26
CA THR A 116 -0.32 5.07 -17.22
C THR A 116 0.64 4.13 -16.49
N THR A 117 1.06 3.03 -17.13
CA THR A 117 2.05 2.12 -16.51
C THR A 117 3.40 2.83 -16.34
N ALA A 118 3.78 3.69 -17.29
CA ALA A 118 4.95 4.56 -17.19
C ALA A 118 4.86 5.53 -16.00
N GLU A 119 3.74 6.24 -15.84
CA GLU A 119 3.56 7.16 -14.70
C GLU A 119 3.57 6.42 -13.35
N LEU A 120 3.07 5.19 -13.31
CA LEU A 120 3.15 4.34 -12.12
C LEU A 120 4.60 3.92 -11.83
N ALA A 121 5.35 3.53 -12.87
CA ALA A 121 6.77 3.21 -12.78
C ALA A 121 7.60 4.40 -12.30
N ASP A 122 7.33 5.60 -12.80
CA ASP A 122 8.00 6.83 -12.37
C ASP A 122 7.69 7.17 -10.90
N ALA A 123 6.44 6.97 -10.48
CA ALA A 123 6.01 7.30 -9.12
C ALA A 123 6.61 6.36 -8.05
N VAL A 124 6.83 5.10 -8.41
CA VAL A 124 7.15 4.02 -7.45
C VAL A 124 8.55 3.45 -7.63
N GLY A 125 9.13 3.61 -8.84
CA GLY A 125 10.37 3.02 -9.28
C GLY A 125 10.17 1.64 -9.92
N LEU A 126 10.68 1.47 -11.15
CA LEU A 126 10.48 0.24 -11.93
C LEU A 126 11.04 -1.01 -11.24
N ARG A 127 12.24 -0.89 -10.65
CA ARG A 127 12.86 -1.96 -9.86
C ARG A 127 11.94 -2.45 -8.73
N HIS A 128 11.27 -1.54 -8.04
CA HIS A 128 10.40 -1.88 -6.90
C HIS A 128 9.11 -2.56 -7.34
N LEU A 129 8.58 -2.16 -8.50
CA LEU A 129 7.46 -2.86 -9.13
C LEU A 129 7.88 -4.28 -9.54
N GLY A 130 9.06 -4.42 -10.17
CA GLY A 130 9.65 -5.72 -10.53
C GLY A 130 9.80 -6.65 -9.31
N GLU A 131 10.37 -6.16 -8.21
CA GLU A 131 10.50 -6.92 -6.96
C GLU A 131 9.16 -7.26 -6.28
N LEU A 132 8.09 -6.52 -6.60
CA LEU A 132 6.74 -6.85 -6.12
C LEU A 132 6.20 -8.06 -6.89
N VAL A 133 6.23 -7.98 -8.22
CA VAL A 133 5.66 -9.00 -9.11
C VAL A 133 6.55 -10.22 -9.28
N SER A 134 7.81 -10.16 -8.87
CA SER A 134 8.69 -11.34 -8.82
C SER A 134 8.32 -12.32 -7.69
N ARG A 135 7.37 -11.96 -6.82
CA ARG A 135 6.87 -12.84 -5.76
C ARG A 135 5.92 -13.87 -6.37
N GLU A 136 5.95 -15.08 -5.82
CA GLU A 136 5.13 -16.19 -6.31
C GLU A 136 3.64 -15.84 -6.29
N GLY A 137 2.98 -15.99 -7.45
CA GLY A 137 1.55 -15.72 -7.60
C GLY A 137 1.17 -14.23 -7.56
N VAL A 138 2.13 -13.31 -7.52
CA VAL A 138 1.85 -11.87 -7.49
C VAL A 138 1.94 -11.28 -8.89
N ARG A 139 0.90 -10.55 -9.29
CA ARG A 139 0.81 -9.91 -10.61
C ARG A 139 0.31 -8.47 -10.49
N LEU A 140 0.83 -7.59 -11.33
CA LEU A 140 0.36 -6.22 -11.48
C LEU A 140 -0.38 -6.10 -12.80
N GLU A 141 -1.66 -5.78 -12.75
CA GLU A 141 -2.50 -5.71 -13.95
C GLU A 141 -3.51 -4.56 -13.85
N ALA A 142 -4.25 -4.35 -14.94
CA ALA A 142 -5.44 -3.52 -14.90
C ALA A 142 -6.44 -4.11 -13.89
N ALA A 143 -6.98 -3.25 -13.03
CA ALA A 143 -7.92 -3.65 -12.00
C ALA A 143 -9.27 -4.07 -12.57
N PHE A 144 -9.61 -3.66 -13.79
CA PHE A 144 -10.89 -3.99 -14.42
C PHE A 144 -10.60 -4.51 -15.82
N ASP A 145 -11.22 -5.63 -16.16
CA ASP A 145 -11.19 -6.14 -17.52
C ASP A 145 -12.07 -5.27 -18.42
N ARG A 146 -11.47 -4.70 -19.47
CA ARG A 146 -12.17 -3.92 -20.50
C ARG A 146 -11.46 -4.14 -21.83
N PRO A 147 -12.21 -4.24 -22.95
CA PRO A 147 -11.68 -4.66 -24.25
C PRO A 147 -10.58 -3.76 -24.83
N ASP A 148 -10.43 -2.52 -24.35
CA ASP A 148 -9.50 -1.52 -24.89
C ASP A 148 -8.50 -0.99 -23.85
N LEU A 149 -8.15 -1.78 -22.84
CA LEU A 149 -7.08 -1.39 -21.91
C LEU A 149 -5.73 -1.87 -22.43
N PRO A 150 -4.69 -1.03 -22.39
CA PRO A 150 -3.36 -1.48 -22.72
C PRO A 150 -2.94 -2.56 -21.71
N PRO A 151 -2.08 -3.52 -22.11
CA PRO A 151 -1.47 -4.44 -21.17
C PRO A 151 -0.68 -3.65 -20.12
N VAL A 152 -0.48 -4.25 -18.94
CA VAL A 152 0.46 -3.72 -17.96
C VAL A 152 1.77 -4.47 -18.15
N ASP A 153 2.75 -3.82 -18.79
CA ASP A 153 4.09 -4.38 -18.97
C ASP A 153 5.12 -3.53 -18.20
N LEU A 154 5.94 -4.18 -17.38
CA LEU A 154 7.03 -3.51 -16.66
C LEU A 154 8.35 -3.54 -17.44
N TYR A 155 8.46 -4.31 -18.52
CA TYR A 155 9.62 -4.26 -19.41
C TYR A 155 9.50 -3.16 -20.45
N ASP A 156 8.27 -2.84 -20.85
CA ASP A 156 7.93 -1.71 -21.73
C ASP A 156 6.73 -0.92 -21.16
N PRO A 157 6.95 -0.08 -20.13
CA PRO A 157 5.86 0.66 -19.48
C PRO A 157 5.11 1.59 -20.43
N GLN A 158 3.82 1.28 -20.63
CA GLN A 158 2.91 2.02 -21.50
C GLN A 158 2.62 3.43 -20.97
N HIS A 159 2.53 4.41 -21.86
CA HIS A 159 2.33 5.83 -21.53
C HIS A 159 1.12 6.46 -22.25
N GLU A 160 0.37 5.67 -23.03
CA GLU A 160 -0.65 6.15 -23.95
C GLU A 160 -2.00 6.36 -23.26
N LYS A 161 -2.38 5.45 -22.36
CA LYS A 161 -3.73 5.44 -21.77
C LYS A 161 -3.68 5.16 -20.27
N PRO A 162 -4.19 6.10 -19.44
CA PRO A 162 -4.33 5.86 -18.01
C PRO A 162 -5.35 4.77 -17.70
N LEU A 163 -5.06 3.98 -16.67
CA LEU A 163 -5.94 2.95 -16.13
C LEU A 163 -5.79 2.85 -14.61
N GLN A 164 -6.67 2.07 -13.99
CA GLN A 164 -6.54 1.74 -12.57
C GLN A 164 -5.79 0.42 -12.45
N HIS A 165 -4.65 0.42 -11.76
CA HIS A 165 -3.87 -0.79 -11.55
C HIS A 165 -4.30 -1.50 -10.26
N ALA A 166 -4.13 -2.81 -10.21
CA ALA A 166 -4.26 -3.61 -9.00
C ALA A 166 -3.11 -4.62 -8.92
N VAL A 167 -2.68 -4.89 -7.69
CA VAL A 167 -1.83 -6.03 -7.38
C VAL A 167 -2.74 -7.17 -6.98
N PHE A 168 -2.66 -8.27 -7.71
CA PHE A 168 -3.34 -9.51 -7.40
C PHE A 168 -2.35 -10.48 -6.77
N PHE A 169 -2.80 -11.26 -5.80
CA PHE A 169 -1.95 -12.11 -4.99
C PHE A 169 -2.75 -13.28 -4.38
N PRO A 170 -2.08 -14.39 -4.01
CA PRO A 170 -2.74 -15.52 -3.37
C PRO A 170 -3.37 -15.10 -2.03
N ALA A 171 -4.56 -15.62 -1.71
CA ALA A 171 -5.25 -15.28 -0.46
C ALA A 171 -4.44 -15.65 0.81
N ALA A 172 -3.56 -16.64 0.70
CA ALA A 172 -2.64 -17.06 1.76
C ALA A 172 -1.42 -16.12 1.92
N ASP A 173 -1.17 -15.22 0.97
CA ASP A 173 -0.07 -14.25 1.08
C ASP A 173 -0.48 -13.09 1.99
N GLU A 174 0.01 -13.15 3.23
CA GLU A 174 -0.21 -12.11 4.23
C GLU A 174 0.71 -10.88 4.05
N GLU A 175 1.83 -11.02 3.32
CA GLU A 175 2.87 -9.98 3.24
C GLU A 175 2.70 -9.06 2.03
N THR A 176 2.35 -9.59 0.85
CA THR A 176 2.15 -8.79 -0.38
C THR A 176 1.23 -7.57 -0.19
N PRO A 177 0.05 -7.67 0.45
CA PRO A 177 -0.80 -6.50 0.63
C PRO A 177 -0.14 -5.40 1.48
N VAL A 178 0.65 -5.78 2.48
CA VAL A 178 1.37 -4.84 3.34
C VAL A 178 2.52 -4.18 2.60
N VAL A 179 3.27 -4.95 1.81
CA VAL A 179 4.34 -4.43 0.95
C VAL A 179 3.76 -3.47 -0.10
N ALA A 180 2.67 -3.85 -0.75
CA ALA A 180 1.97 -2.99 -1.71
C ALA A 180 1.49 -1.70 -1.02
N PHE A 181 0.83 -1.81 0.13
CA PHE A 181 0.40 -0.65 0.89
C PHE A 181 1.56 0.28 1.26
N ALA A 182 2.68 -0.26 1.76
CA ALA A 182 3.85 0.53 2.10
C ALA A 182 4.42 1.25 0.86
N ARG A 183 4.61 0.53 -0.25
CA ARG A 183 5.15 1.09 -1.51
C ARG A 183 4.26 2.15 -2.12
N PHE A 184 2.95 1.95 -2.16
CA PHE A 184 2.04 2.88 -2.83
C PHE A 184 1.51 3.98 -1.91
N ARG A 185 1.41 3.77 -0.59
CA ARG A 185 0.81 4.75 0.34
C ARG A 185 1.80 5.49 1.20
N ILE A 186 2.78 4.77 1.75
CA ILE A 186 3.67 5.31 2.79
C ILE A 186 4.93 5.89 2.17
N VAL A 187 5.63 5.11 1.32
CA VAL A 187 6.90 5.51 0.71
C VAL A 187 6.83 6.88 0.00
N PRO A 188 5.80 7.21 -0.80
CA PRO A 188 5.73 8.52 -1.43
C PRO A 188 5.66 9.69 -0.43
N VAL A 189 5.00 9.47 0.73
CA VAL A 189 4.94 10.47 1.79
C VAL A 189 6.27 10.58 2.52
N LEU A 190 6.94 9.45 2.78
CA LEU A 190 8.27 9.45 3.41
C LEU A 190 9.33 10.14 2.54
N ARG A 191 9.27 9.96 1.21
CA ARG A 191 10.10 10.69 0.25
C ARG A 191 9.79 12.19 0.28
N HIS A 192 8.51 12.55 0.28
CA HIS A 192 8.10 13.96 0.32
C HIS A 192 8.61 14.70 1.56
N ILE A 193 8.61 14.07 2.73
CA ILE A 193 9.08 14.68 3.99
C ILE A 193 10.61 14.56 4.18
N GLY A 194 11.33 14.01 3.21
CA GLY A 194 12.78 13.86 3.25
C GLY A 194 13.28 12.77 4.20
N TRP A 195 12.43 11.82 4.60
CA TRP A 195 12.84 10.67 5.41
C TRP A 195 13.40 9.54 4.56
N LEU A 196 12.98 9.44 3.29
CA LEU A 196 13.57 8.55 2.31
C LEU A 196 14.14 9.33 1.14
N SER A 197 15.27 8.87 0.62
CA SER A 197 15.82 9.40 -0.62
C SER A 197 14.83 9.13 -1.78
N PRO A 198 14.79 10.02 -2.79
CA PRO A 198 14.17 9.70 -4.07
C PRO A 198 14.77 8.40 -4.64
N ASP A 199 14.00 7.66 -5.45
CA ASP A 199 14.60 6.56 -6.20
C ASP A 199 15.69 7.12 -7.12
N ALA A 200 16.88 6.52 -7.07
CA ALA A 200 17.82 6.63 -8.17
C ALA A 200 17.16 5.93 -9.36
N GLY A 201 16.86 6.69 -10.41
CA GLY A 201 16.34 6.18 -11.68
C GLY A 201 17.28 5.19 -12.33
#